data_AF-A0A947B2R0-F1
#
_entry.id   AF-A0A947B2R0-F1
#
_cell.length_a   1.000
_cell.length_b   1.000
_cell.length_c   1.000
_cell.angle_alpha   90.00
_cell.angle_beta   90.00
_cell.angle_gamma   90.00
#
_symmetry.space_group_name_H-M   'P 1'
#
loop_
_entity.id
_entity.type
_entity.pdbx_description
1 polymer ?
#
loop_
_entity_poly.entity_id
_entity_poly.type
_entity_poly.pdbx_seq_one_letter_code
_entity_poly.pdbx_strand_id
1 'polypeptide(L)' 'MTRDEEIILKIAKEVVVKFIEIGRVSPTQFEGVFQSVFRTIKLSVSSDESKQ' A
#
# COMPACT_ATOMS: atom_id res chain seq x y z
N MET A 1 -10.77 2.24 -12.60
CA MET A 1 -9.75 1.45 -11.91
C MET A 1 -9.05 0.59 -12.93
N THR A 2 -7.73 0.73 -13.05
CA THR A 2 -6.90 -0.19 -13.83
C THR A 2 -6.65 -1.48 -13.04
N ARG A 3 -6.19 -2.54 -13.73
CA ARG A 3 -5.76 -3.78 -13.08
C ARG A 3 -4.65 -3.52 -12.06
N ASP A 4 -3.72 -2.64 -12.38
CA ASP A 4 -2.59 -2.31 -11.51
C ASP A 4 -3.05 -1.56 -10.26
N GLU A 5 -4.03 -0.66 -10.38
CA GLU A 5 -4.63 0.01 -9.22
C GLU A 5 -5.30 -1.00 -8.27
N GLU A 6 -5.99 -2.02 -8.81
CA GLU A 6 -6.58 -3.08 -7.99
C GLU A 6 -5.51 -3.90 -7.26
N ILE A 7 -4.41 -4.25 -7.94
CA ILE A 7 -3.29 -4.98 -7.35
C ILE A 7 -2.63 -4.14 -6.25
N ILE A 8 -2.35 -2.87 -6.50
CA ILE A 8 -1.73 -1.96 -5.53
C ILE A 8 -2.62 -1.84 -4.27
N LEU A 9 -3.94 -1.71 -4.45
CA LEU A 9 -4.89 -1.66 -3.32
C LEU A 9 -4.87 -2.95 -2.48
N LYS A 10 -4.86 -4.12 -3.13
CA LYS A 10 -4.80 -5.42 -2.44
C LYS A 10 -3.52 -5.58 -1.64
N ILE A 11 -2.37 -5.26 -2.24
CA ILE A 11 -1.07 -5.36 -1.57
C ILE A 11 -0.98 -4.37 -0.41
N ALA A 12 -1.38 -3.11 -0.61
CA ALA A 12 -1.37 -2.10 0.43
C ALA A 12 -2.23 -2.53 1.64
N LYS A 13 -3.42 -3.09 1.37
CA LYS A 13 -4.29 -3.64 2.41
C LYS A 13 -3.61 -4.76 3.19
N GLU A 14 -2.99 -5.73 2.51
CA GLU A 14 -2.32 -6.87 3.17
C GLU A 14 -1.14 -6.45 4.04
N VAL A 15 -0.32 -5.51 3.57
CA VAL A 15 0.81 -4.97 4.35
C VAL A 15 0.32 -4.30 5.64
N VAL A 16 -0.71 -3.45 5.55
CA VAL A 16 -1.23 -2.71 6.71
C VAL A 16 -1.93 -3.66 7.69
N VAL A 17 -2.73 -4.61 7.19
CA VAL A 17 -3.36 -5.64 8.04
C VAL A 17 -2.29 -6.47 8.75
N LYS A 18 -1.21 -6.87 8.05
CA LYS A 18 -0.11 -7.60 8.67
C LYS A 18 0.53 -6.79 9.80
N PHE A 19 0.79 -5.49 9.61
CA PHE A 19 1.33 -4.63 10.68
C PHE A 19 0.41 -4.52 11.89
N ILE A 20 -0.91 -4.53 11.69
CA ILE A 20 -1.90 -4.56 12.77
C ILE A 20 -1.87 -5.92 13.50
N GLU A 21 -1.87 -7.03 12.76
CA GLU A 21 -1.83 -8.39 13.31
C GLU A 21 -0.61 -8.63 14.21
N ILE A 22 0.56 -8.09 13.84
CA ILE A 22 1.80 -8.22 14.62
C ILE A 22 1.98 -7.11 15.67
N GLY A 23 0.99 -6.24 15.86
CA GLY A 23 0.99 -5.19 16.88
C GLY A 23 1.95 -4.03 16.61
N ARG A 24 2.37 -3.80 15.36
CA ARG A 24 3.23 -2.66 14.96
C ARG A 24 2.44 -1.39 14.66
N VAL A 25 1.16 -1.52 14.32
CA VAL A 25 0.25 -0.42 14.01
C VAL A 25 -1.09 -0.66 14.72
N SER A 26 -1.67 0.37 15.35
CA SER A 26 -3.02 0.28 15.91
C SER A 26 -4.07 0.36 14.79
N PRO A 27 -5.21 -0.35 14.87
CA PRO A 27 -6.33 -0.18 13.94
C PRO A 27 -6.79 1.28 13.78
N THR A 28 -6.69 2.08 14.84
CA THR A 28 -7.05 3.51 14.83
C THR A 28 -6.16 4.36 13.92
N GLN A 29 -4.95 3.89 13.60
CA GLN A 29 -4.00 4.56 12.72
C GLN A 29 -4.11 4.10 11.26
N PHE A 30 -5.08 3.22 10.95
CA PHE A 30 -5.21 2.58 9.64
C PHE A 30 -5.21 3.58 8.49
N GLU A 31 -6.02 4.65 8.56
CA GLU A 31 -6.17 5.61 7.47
C GLU A 31 -4.83 6.22 7.03
N GLY A 32 -4.07 6.78 7.99
CA GLY A 32 -2.80 7.42 7.70
C GLY A 32 -1.73 6.43 7.23
N VAL A 33 -1.64 5.26 7.88
CA VAL A 33 -0.65 4.23 7.50
C VAL A 33 -0.97 3.65 6.12
N PHE A 34 -2.25 3.40 5.82
CA PHE A 34 -2.69 2.88 4.52
C PHE A 34 -2.36 3.84 3.39
N GLN A 35 -2.61 5.14 3.54
CA GLN A 35 -2.25 6.14 2.53
C GLN A 35 -0.74 6.17 2.26
N SER A 36 0.08 6.08 3.31
CA SER A 36 1.55 6.05 3.20
C SER A 36 2.05 4.80 2.46
N VAL A 37 1.55 3.62 2.84
CA VAL A 37 1.91 2.34 2.21
C VAL A 37 1.43 2.29 0.75
N PHE A 38 0.19 2.68 0.49
CA PHE A 38 -0.38 2.75 -0.86
C PHE A 38 0.46 3.66 -1.78
N ARG A 39 0.81 4.86 -1.32
CA ARG A 39 1.66 5.80 -2.08
C ARG A 39 3.03 5.19 -2.35
N THR A 40 3.64 4.57 -1.35
CA THR A 40 4.97 3.92 -1.49
C THR A 40 4.94 2.85 -2.57
N ILE A 41 3.96 1.93 -2.52
CA ILE A 41 3.84 0.85 -3.51
C ILE A 41 3.53 1.42 -4.89
N LYS A 42 2.60 2.37 -4.99
CA LYS A 42 2.24 3.00 -6.27
C LYS A 42 3.46 3.66 -6.93
N LEU A 43 4.27 4.38 -6.16
CA LEU A 43 5.49 5.02 -6.66
C LEU A 43 6.51 3.99 -7.14
N SER A 44 6.65 2.85 -6.47
CA SER A 44 7.55 1.78 -6.93
C SER A 44 7.16 1.23 -8.29
N VAL A 45 5.85 1.13 -8.59
CA VAL A 45 5.36 0.68 -9.90
C VAL A 45 5.52 1.78 -10.96
N SER A 46 5.19 3.04 -10.63
CA SER A 46 5.32 4.16 -11.58
C SER A 46 6.76 4.57 -11.87
N SER A 47 7.71 4.27 -10.98
CA SER A 47 9.13 4.55 -11.20
C SER A 47 9.78 3.61 -12.21
N ASP A 48 9.18 2.45 -12.49
CA ASP A 48 9.60 1.55 -13.57
C ASP A 48 9.20 2.10 -14.96
N GLU A 49 8.08 2.84 -15.05
CA GLU A 49 7.58 3.43 -16.31
C GLU A 49 8.49 4.57 -16.83
N SER A 50 9.40 5.09 -16.02
CA SER A 50 10.35 6.16 -16.42
C SER A 50 11.63 5.63 -17.07
N LYS A 51 11.75 4.31 -17.24
CA LYS A 51 12.93 3.62 -17.81
C LYS A 51 12.61 2.75 -19.03
N GLN A 52 11.45 2.92 -19.66
CA GLN A 52 11.09 2.18 -20.86
C GLN A 52 10.97 3.10 -22.08
#